data_AF-A0A1V3MZX8-F1
#
_entry.id   AF-A0A1V3MZX8-F1
#
_cell.length_a   1.000
_cell.length_b   1.000
_cell.length_c   1.000
_cell.angle_alpha   90.00
_cell.angle_beta   90.00
_cell.angle_gamma   90.00
#
_symmetry.space_group_name_H-M   'P 1'
#
loop_
_entity.id
_entity.type
_entity.pdbx_description
1 polymer ?
#
loop_
_entity_poly.entity_id
_entity_poly.type
_entity_poly.pdbx_seq_one_letter_code
_entity_poly.pdbx_strand_id
1 'polypeptide(L)'
;MYDNIKPYAEETVYPQRYDTIAAKIGYERVEIDLIKAGRIPSSQIRMGKSKKTIVEYDNQKIVIDSLVSWLNIKGLKQSKLYRFKVYTIDEFENKSVPQQIAVIPFTESDVKNLVIASPRIMASPNAMVIDWTSSLSSILLTYKSLSFEYKDKTGKVITGTRGASPRIFAANLNPGSTVAMKLAYNVVPKIGGQEIADSITYTQTLDITLPTGETTFNPTERDILVANGITTFNANVAAGIKKLTFPIHTNSLQDLFYFSNVTELDLTGGELFNLKTLDYNRNGVVKTIGGGKFQPFIRHVSAISNANAQAMLDLLDLGIIKKIKYIPNSLGIDELLKRYEDKNIVEWVTPPDESLIPMNFFLDGKIQDNAWATDIVNPATDYPAGANILNPLKVTLKASSASFVFTLPKEYRFNIATYKYLKFKVYAPDKSKFTGSYSAFQKLWPRFMNYMWAFSSESTFGQEYWDLDRNATPIPDSDLMKWKDVTIDLSSAKDKHNRVIVINIGGEPGGTFSPPADIVYYFANFRFSK
;
A
#
# COMPACT_ATOMS: atom_id res chain seq x y z
N MET A 1 -6.35 -70.32 63.09
CA MET A 1 -5.73 -69.11 62.52
C MET A 1 -6.24 -68.80 61.09
N TYR A 2 -7.38 -69.35 60.64
CA TYR A 2 -7.88 -69.15 59.27
C TYR A 2 -9.41 -68.93 59.14
N ASP A 3 -10.12 -68.66 60.23
CA ASP A 3 -11.59 -68.48 60.18
C ASP A 3 -12.06 -67.04 59.88
N ASN A 4 -11.13 -66.10 59.69
CA ASN A 4 -11.44 -64.68 59.46
C ASN A 4 -11.33 -64.21 58.00
N ILE A 5 -11.14 -65.11 57.01
CA ILE A 5 -10.96 -64.69 55.60
C ILE A 5 -12.30 -64.61 54.84
N LYS A 6 -13.35 -65.30 55.29
CA LYS A 6 -14.65 -65.33 54.59
C LYS A 6 -15.33 -63.96 54.39
N PRO A 7 -15.28 -63.01 55.34
CA PRO A 7 -15.86 -61.67 55.11
C PRO A 7 -15.08 -60.82 54.11
N TYR A 8 -13.82 -61.19 53.78
CA TYR A 8 -12.97 -60.47 52.82
C TYR A 8 -12.92 -61.14 51.43
N ALA A 9 -13.60 -62.28 51.24
CA ALA A 9 -13.54 -63.07 50.02
C ALA A 9 -14.49 -62.59 48.90
N GLU A 10 -15.39 -61.65 49.19
CA GLU A 10 -16.28 -61.02 48.20
C GLU A 10 -15.82 -59.57 47.90
N GLU A 11 -14.52 -59.39 47.67
CA GLU A 11 -14.03 -58.12 47.15
C GLU A 11 -14.64 -57.90 45.76
N THR A 12 -15.63 -57.00 45.69
CA THR A 12 -16.24 -56.60 44.43
C THR A 12 -15.20 -55.83 43.63
N VAL A 13 -14.53 -56.52 42.71
CA VAL A 13 -13.50 -55.92 41.84
C VAL A 13 -14.19 -55.09 40.76
N TYR A 14 -14.23 -53.78 40.95
CA TYR A 14 -14.82 -52.84 39.99
C TYR A 14 -14.00 -52.71 38.70
N PRO A 15 -14.65 -52.47 37.55
CA PRO A 15 -13.94 -52.14 36.32
C PRO A 15 -13.18 -50.82 36.44
N GLN A 16 -12.12 -50.68 35.65
CA GLN A 16 -11.23 -49.53 35.73
C GLN A 16 -11.93 -48.26 35.22
N ARG A 17 -11.76 -47.15 35.95
CA ARG A 17 -12.24 -45.82 35.50
C ARG A 17 -11.28 -45.19 34.49
N TYR A 18 -11.80 -44.29 33.66
CA TYR A 18 -10.98 -43.41 32.82
C TYR A 18 -10.06 -42.52 33.67
N ASP A 19 -8.88 -42.16 33.13
CA ASP A 19 -7.84 -41.43 33.87
C ASP A 19 -7.89 -39.90 33.69
N THR A 20 -8.71 -39.43 32.76
CA THR A 20 -8.99 -38.01 32.51
C THR A 20 -10.42 -37.81 32.01
N ILE A 21 -10.88 -36.56 32.04
CA ILE A 21 -12.05 -36.10 31.31
C ILE A 21 -11.84 -34.64 30.94
N ALA A 22 -11.69 -34.36 29.64
CA ALA A 22 -11.50 -33.01 29.12
C ALA A 22 -12.44 -32.78 27.94
N ALA A 23 -13.09 -31.61 27.89
CA ALA A 23 -14.07 -31.32 26.87
C ALA A 23 -13.61 -30.21 25.92
N LYS A 24 -13.95 -30.37 24.65
CA LYS A 24 -13.85 -29.33 23.61
C LYS A 24 -15.26 -29.05 23.10
N ILE A 25 -15.67 -27.79 23.20
CA ILE A 25 -17.00 -27.36 22.77
C ILE A 25 -17.02 -27.25 21.25
N GLY A 26 -18.08 -27.74 20.61
CA GLY A 26 -18.40 -27.52 19.20
C GLY A 26 -19.81 -26.95 19.04
N TYR A 27 -20.23 -26.74 17.80
CA TYR A 27 -21.60 -26.29 17.49
C TYR A 27 -22.59 -27.45 17.65
N GLU A 28 -23.53 -27.28 18.59
CA GLU A 28 -24.52 -28.26 19.06
C GLU A 28 -23.90 -29.62 19.43
N ARG A 29 -22.63 -29.62 19.85
CA ARG A 29 -21.89 -30.83 20.20
C ARG A 29 -20.79 -30.56 21.22
N VAL A 30 -20.31 -31.62 21.85
CA VAL A 30 -19.08 -31.60 22.63
C VAL A 30 -18.24 -32.83 22.29
N GLU A 31 -16.92 -32.62 22.17
CA GLU A 31 -15.95 -33.71 22.16
C GLU A 31 -15.39 -33.91 23.57
N ILE A 32 -15.36 -35.15 24.07
CA ILE A 32 -14.83 -35.48 25.40
C ILE A 32 -13.67 -36.44 25.23
N ASP A 33 -12.47 -36.03 25.62
CA ASP A 33 -11.28 -36.88 25.67
C ASP A 33 -11.22 -37.57 27.05
N LEU A 34 -11.02 -38.89 27.05
CA LEU A 34 -11.16 -39.76 28.23
C LEU A 34 -9.84 -40.41 28.68
N ILE A 35 -8.78 -40.33 27.87
CA ILE A 35 -7.47 -40.93 28.16
C ILE A 35 -6.35 -39.90 28.02
N LYS A 36 -5.44 -39.81 29.00
CA LYS A 36 -4.30 -38.86 28.97
C LYS A 36 -3.33 -39.08 27.81
N ALA A 37 -3.23 -40.32 27.32
CA ALA A 37 -2.42 -40.70 26.16
C ALA A 37 -2.95 -40.16 24.81
N GLY A 38 -4.10 -39.47 24.81
CA GLY A 38 -4.72 -38.90 23.61
C GLY A 38 -5.69 -39.85 22.92
N ARG A 39 -6.03 -39.54 21.66
CA ARG A 39 -7.01 -40.31 20.87
C ARG A 39 -6.35 -41.56 20.27
N ILE A 40 -6.59 -42.72 20.88
CA ILE A 40 -6.04 -44.02 20.46
C ILE A 40 -7.16 -45.01 20.09
N PRO A 41 -6.92 -45.96 19.17
CA PRO A 41 -7.89 -46.99 18.84
C PRO A 41 -8.31 -47.83 20.05
N SER A 42 -9.57 -48.26 20.08
CA SER A 42 -10.13 -49.10 21.14
C SER A 42 -9.30 -50.35 21.44
N SER A 43 -8.67 -50.96 20.42
CA SER A 43 -7.84 -52.16 20.57
C SER A 43 -6.54 -51.93 21.37
N GLN A 44 -6.11 -50.66 21.50
CA GLN A 44 -4.91 -50.26 22.25
C GLN A 44 -5.25 -49.82 23.69
N ILE A 45 -6.53 -49.65 24.01
CA ILE A 45 -6.97 -49.28 25.35
C ILE A 45 -6.90 -50.51 26.25
N ARG A 46 -6.11 -50.41 27.34
CA ARG A 46 -5.93 -51.47 28.33
C ARG A 46 -6.53 -51.02 29.66
N MET A 47 -7.78 -51.40 29.90
CA MET A 47 -8.52 -51.03 31.12
C MET A 47 -9.06 -52.27 31.87
N GLY A 48 -8.22 -53.29 32.05
CA GLY A 48 -8.54 -54.49 32.83
C GLY A 48 -9.84 -55.17 32.40
N LYS A 49 -10.81 -55.25 33.33
CA LYS A 49 -12.12 -55.90 33.15
C LYS A 49 -13.14 -55.06 32.37
N SER A 50 -12.86 -53.78 32.10
CA SER A 50 -13.79 -52.88 31.40
C SER A 50 -14.03 -53.34 29.96
N LYS A 51 -15.30 -53.41 29.54
CA LYS A 51 -15.71 -53.85 28.20
C LYS A 51 -16.42 -52.76 27.41
N LYS A 52 -17.32 -52.01 28.04
CA LYS A 52 -18.17 -51.01 27.37
C LYS A 52 -17.99 -49.63 28.00
N THR A 53 -18.26 -48.60 27.21
CA THR A 53 -18.30 -47.21 27.67
C THR A 53 -19.75 -46.74 27.75
N ILE A 54 -20.13 -46.21 28.90
CA ILE A 54 -21.45 -45.64 29.14
C ILE A 54 -21.32 -44.14 29.33
N VAL A 55 -22.19 -43.38 28.66
CA VAL A 55 -22.32 -41.94 28.84
C VAL A 55 -23.75 -41.64 29.27
N GLU A 56 -23.90 -40.98 30.41
CA GLU A 56 -25.18 -40.50 30.92
C GLU A 56 -25.16 -38.97 31.03
N TYR A 57 -26.19 -38.33 30.53
CA TYR A 57 -26.41 -36.89 30.68
C TYR A 57 -27.90 -36.59 30.55
N ASP A 58 -28.41 -35.67 31.37
CA ASP A 58 -29.86 -35.44 31.51
C ASP A 58 -30.61 -36.79 31.69
N ASN A 59 -31.52 -37.12 30.78
CA ASN A 59 -32.25 -38.41 30.72
C ASN A 59 -31.78 -39.30 29.55
N GLN A 60 -30.62 -39.02 28.97
CA GLN A 60 -30.05 -39.76 27.86
C GLN A 60 -28.97 -40.73 28.38
N LYS A 61 -28.94 -41.93 27.78
CA LYS A 61 -27.92 -42.93 28.01
C LYS A 61 -27.40 -43.44 26.68
N ILE A 62 -26.11 -43.23 26.42
CA ILE A 62 -25.41 -43.77 25.26
C ILE A 62 -24.58 -44.95 25.72
N VAL A 63 -24.78 -46.10 25.08
CA VAL A 63 -24.02 -47.33 25.30
C VAL A 63 -23.12 -47.55 24.09
N ILE A 64 -21.81 -47.64 24.32
CA ILE A 64 -20.83 -47.98 23.30
C ILE A 64 -20.26 -49.34 23.69
N ASP A 65 -20.47 -50.35 22.85
CA ASP A 65 -20.00 -51.73 23.07
C ASP A 65 -18.47 -51.90 22.86
N SER A 66 -17.69 -50.90 23.28
CA SER A 66 -16.23 -50.92 23.34
C SER A 66 -15.71 -49.84 24.29
N LEU A 67 -14.43 -49.93 24.62
CA LEU A 67 -13.71 -48.83 25.26
C LEU A 67 -13.32 -47.79 24.21
N VAL A 68 -13.45 -46.51 24.53
CA VAL A 68 -13.12 -45.43 23.59
C VAL A 68 -12.25 -44.38 24.29
N SER A 69 -11.26 -43.85 23.58
CA SER A 69 -10.39 -42.81 24.13
C SER A 69 -11.04 -41.43 24.09
N TRP A 70 -12.11 -41.26 23.32
CA TRP A 70 -12.84 -40.01 23.17
C TRP A 70 -14.28 -40.24 22.71
N LEU A 71 -15.11 -39.22 22.86
CA LEU A 71 -16.54 -39.20 22.51
C LEU A 71 -16.87 -37.95 21.70
N ASN A 72 -17.84 -38.04 20.78
CA ASN A 72 -18.44 -36.89 20.09
C ASN A 72 -19.96 -36.91 20.32
N ILE A 73 -20.44 -36.12 21.27
CA ILE A 73 -21.86 -36.08 21.63
C ILE A 73 -22.50 -34.92 20.89
N LYS A 74 -23.41 -35.21 19.96
CA LYS A 74 -24.08 -34.23 19.08
C LYS A 74 -25.53 -34.01 19.50
N GLY A 75 -26.18 -33.00 18.93
CA GLY A 75 -27.61 -32.70 19.14
C GLY A 75 -27.90 -31.94 20.44
N LEU A 76 -26.90 -31.25 20.99
CA LEU A 76 -27.02 -30.45 22.20
C LEU A 76 -27.57 -29.05 21.84
N LYS A 77 -28.87 -28.97 21.57
CA LYS A 77 -29.53 -27.78 20.97
C LYS A 77 -29.87 -26.64 21.95
N GLN A 78 -29.63 -26.83 23.25
CA GLN A 78 -29.94 -25.82 24.27
C GLN A 78 -28.65 -25.26 24.88
N SER A 79 -28.51 -23.93 24.94
CA SER A 79 -27.40 -23.29 25.65
C SER A 79 -27.62 -23.38 27.16
N LYS A 80 -27.34 -24.55 27.75
CA LYS A 80 -27.45 -24.83 29.19
C LYS A 80 -26.29 -25.70 29.66
N LEU A 81 -26.11 -25.79 30.96
CA LEU A 81 -25.08 -26.65 31.56
C LEU A 81 -25.47 -28.13 31.45
N TYR A 82 -24.78 -28.89 30.60
CA TYR A 82 -24.89 -30.35 30.54
C TYR A 82 -23.84 -30.98 31.44
N ARG A 83 -24.25 -31.96 32.24
CA ARG A 83 -23.34 -32.77 33.09
C ARG A 83 -23.22 -34.16 32.50
N PHE A 84 -22.05 -34.48 31.95
CA PHE A 84 -21.75 -35.79 31.39
C PHE A 84 -21.10 -36.66 32.46
N LYS A 85 -21.68 -37.83 32.70
CA LYS A 85 -21.10 -38.91 33.50
C LYS A 85 -20.63 -40.00 32.56
N VAL A 86 -19.33 -40.26 32.54
CA VAL A 86 -18.73 -41.30 31.71
C VAL A 86 -18.12 -42.36 32.59
N TYR A 87 -18.53 -43.61 32.42
CA TYR A 87 -18.00 -44.74 33.17
C TYR A 87 -17.88 -45.98 32.29
N THR A 88 -17.12 -46.97 32.74
CA THR A 88 -17.03 -48.26 32.08
C THR A 88 -17.88 -49.30 32.80
N ILE A 89 -18.30 -50.32 32.05
CA ILE A 89 -18.92 -51.52 32.62
C ILE A 89 -18.17 -52.76 32.18
N ASP A 90 -18.13 -53.77 33.06
CA ASP A 90 -17.56 -55.08 32.77
C ASP A 90 -18.61 -56.03 32.14
N GLU A 91 -18.26 -57.31 32.03
CA GLU A 91 -19.13 -58.36 31.48
C GLU A 91 -20.31 -58.74 32.39
N PHE A 92 -20.30 -58.33 33.66
CA PHE A 92 -21.34 -58.60 34.66
C PHE A 92 -22.17 -57.34 35.00
N GLU A 93 -22.06 -56.29 34.17
CA GLU A 93 -22.73 -55.00 34.35
C GLU A 93 -22.31 -54.20 35.60
N ASN A 94 -21.18 -54.55 36.23
CA ASN A 94 -20.63 -53.74 37.31
C ASN A 94 -20.12 -52.39 36.77
N LYS A 95 -20.36 -51.30 37.49
CA LYS A 95 -20.00 -49.93 37.06
C LYS A 95 -18.69 -49.48 37.66
N SER A 96 -17.83 -48.85 36.87
CA SER A 96 -16.66 -48.13 37.39
C SER A 96 -17.09 -46.84 38.08
N VAL A 97 -16.21 -46.24 38.88
CA VAL A 97 -16.38 -44.86 39.34
C VAL A 97 -16.48 -43.93 38.11
N PRO A 98 -17.52 -43.08 37.98
CA PRO A 98 -17.69 -42.22 36.83
C PRO A 98 -16.74 -41.03 36.85
N GLN A 99 -16.21 -40.67 35.68
CA GLN A 99 -15.64 -39.37 35.41
C GLN A 99 -16.77 -38.39 35.06
N GLN A 100 -16.68 -37.16 35.54
CA GLN A 100 -17.73 -36.16 35.34
C GLN A 100 -17.16 -34.84 34.81
N ILE A 101 -17.85 -34.25 33.84
CA ILE A 101 -17.55 -32.92 33.34
C ILE A 101 -18.84 -32.16 33.05
N ALA A 102 -18.82 -30.85 33.28
CA ALA A 102 -19.94 -29.98 33.01
C ALA A 102 -19.53 -28.93 31.96
N VAL A 103 -20.32 -28.80 30.89
CA VAL A 103 -20.05 -27.85 29.81
C VAL A 103 -21.35 -27.22 29.30
N ILE A 104 -21.24 -26.02 28.74
CA ILE A 104 -22.31 -25.36 28.00
C ILE A 104 -21.91 -25.42 26.52
N PRO A 105 -22.67 -26.13 25.65
CA PRO A 105 -22.37 -26.21 24.23
C PRO A 105 -22.65 -24.86 23.55
N PHE A 106 -22.01 -24.62 22.40
CA PHE A 106 -22.35 -23.50 21.54
C PHE A 106 -23.53 -23.90 20.65
N THR A 107 -24.58 -23.10 20.58
CA THR A 107 -25.85 -23.49 19.94
C THR A 107 -26.36 -22.42 18.97
N GLU A 108 -27.43 -22.74 18.25
CA GLU A 108 -28.07 -21.79 17.33
C GLU A 108 -28.53 -20.49 18.00
N SER A 109 -28.95 -20.54 19.27
CA SER A 109 -29.27 -19.31 20.02
C SER A 109 -28.03 -18.44 20.24
N ASP A 110 -26.85 -19.04 20.42
CA ASP A 110 -25.61 -18.31 20.58
C ASP A 110 -25.13 -17.72 19.24
N VAL A 111 -25.32 -18.45 18.12
CA VAL A 111 -25.06 -17.94 16.76
C VAL A 111 -25.85 -16.66 16.49
N LYS A 112 -27.14 -16.63 16.85
CA LYS A 112 -28.01 -15.46 16.65
C LYS A 112 -27.56 -14.23 17.44
N ASN A 113 -26.84 -14.43 18.54
CA ASN A 113 -26.30 -13.36 19.38
C ASN A 113 -24.88 -12.93 18.98
N LEU A 114 -24.29 -13.53 17.93
CA LEU A 114 -22.99 -13.10 17.43
C LEU A 114 -23.08 -11.69 16.85
N VAL A 115 -22.18 -10.84 17.30
CA VAL A 115 -22.04 -9.47 16.79
C VAL A 115 -20.81 -9.41 15.91
N ILE A 116 -21.02 -9.17 14.63
CA ILE A 116 -19.97 -8.84 13.67
C ILE A 116 -19.96 -7.32 13.49
N ALA A 117 -18.77 -6.73 13.42
CA ALA A 117 -18.65 -5.29 13.22
C ALA A 117 -19.38 -4.85 11.94
N SER A 118 -20.19 -3.80 12.04
CA SER A 118 -20.88 -3.23 10.88
C SER A 118 -19.88 -2.67 9.88
N PRO A 119 -20.11 -2.85 8.57
CA PRO A 119 -19.27 -2.23 7.57
C PRO A 119 -19.51 -0.72 7.50
N ARG A 120 -18.52 -0.02 6.95
CA ARG A 120 -18.72 1.28 6.33
C ARG A 120 -19.24 1.05 4.91
N ILE A 121 -20.23 1.87 4.53
CA ILE A 121 -20.87 1.80 3.22
C ILE A 121 -20.72 3.15 2.54
N MET A 122 -20.21 3.14 1.32
CA MET A 122 -20.19 4.29 0.42
C MET A 122 -21.00 3.93 -0.81
N ALA A 123 -22.01 4.73 -1.15
CA ALA A 123 -22.88 4.48 -2.29
C ALA A 123 -22.80 5.65 -3.29
N SER A 124 -22.72 5.30 -4.57
CA SER A 124 -23.04 6.17 -5.68
C SER A 124 -24.34 5.65 -6.33
N PRO A 125 -24.98 6.42 -7.21
CA PRO A 125 -26.21 5.97 -7.87
C PRO A 125 -26.08 4.64 -8.64
N ASN A 126 -24.88 4.23 -9.06
CA ASN A 126 -24.68 3.05 -9.89
C ASN A 126 -23.67 2.04 -9.32
N ALA A 127 -23.08 2.32 -8.16
CA ALA A 127 -22.11 1.46 -7.51
C ALA A 127 -22.14 1.66 -6.00
N MET A 128 -21.60 0.70 -5.26
CA MET A 128 -21.37 0.85 -3.83
C MET A 128 -20.11 0.10 -3.40
N VAL A 129 -19.49 0.61 -2.36
CA VAL A 129 -18.36 0.01 -1.67
C VAL A 129 -18.79 -0.32 -0.26
N ILE A 130 -18.48 -1.55 0.16
CA ILE A 130 -18.68 -2.05 1.51
C ILE A 130 -17.32 -2.48 2.03
N ASP A 131 -16.84 -1.85 3.10
CA ASP A 131 -15.55 -2.19 3.70
C ASP A 131 -15.60 -2.16 5.24
N TRP A 132 -14.67 -2.87 5.85
CA TRP A 132 -14.53 -2.94 7.30
C TRP A 132 -13.24 -2.24 7.71
N THR A 133 -13.39 -1.13 8.45
CA THR A 133 -12.26 -0.32 8.91
C THR A 133 -11.63 -0.88 10.19
N SER A 134 -12.27 -1.85 10.83
CA SER A 134 -11.80 -2.56 12.02
C SER A 134 -11.63 -4.06 11.76
N SER A 135 -10.86 -4.72 12.62
CA SER A 135 -10.72 -6.18 12.58
C SER A 135 -12.07 -6.85 12.79
N LEU A 136 -12.43 -7.78 11.90
CA LEU A 136 -13.60 -8.63 12.06
C LEU A 136 -13.42 -9.71 13.14
N SER A 137 -12.19 -10.08 13.48
CA SER A 137 -11.90 -10.93 14.64
C SER A 137 -12.04 -10.13 15.94
N SER A 138 -12.61 -10.75 16.96
CA SER A 138 -12.85 -10.16 18.29
C SER A 138 -12.55 -11.16 19.42
N ILE A 139 -12.90 -10.78 20.66
CA ILE A 139 -12.83 -11.69 21.81
C ILE A 139 -13.89 -12.81 21.73
N LEU A 140 -14.97 -12.59 20.97
CA LEU A 140 -16.08 -13.53 20.83
C LEU A 140 -15.94 -14.46 19.62
N LEU A 141 -15.10 -14.11 18.64
CA LEU A 141 -14.92 -14.91 17.42
C LEU A 141 -13.60 -14.64 16.71
N THR A 142 -13.18 -15.59 15.88
CA THR A 142 -12.11 -15.41 14.89
C THR A 142 -12.73 -15.43 13.50
N TYR A 143 -12.51 -14.37 12.73
CA TYR A 143 -12.93 -14.29 11.34
C TYR A 143 -11.98 -15.08 10.43
N LYS A 144 -12.55 -15.83 9.47
CA LYS A 144 -11.78 -16.59 8.47
C LYS A 144 -11.98 -16.05 7.06
N SER A 145 -13.23 -15.89 6.63
CA SER A 145 -13.57 -15.38 5.30
C SER A 145 -15.00 -14.86 5.22
N LEU A 146 -15.29 -14.12 4.16
CA LEU A 146 -16.61 -13.58 3.85
C LEU A 146 -16.95 -13.95 2.41
N SER A 147 -18.09 -14.58 2.17
CA SER A 147 -18.71 -14.65 0.85
C SER A 147 -19.84 -13.63 0.73
N PHE A 148 -20.04 -13.08 -0.46
CA PHE A 148 -21.10 -12.12 -0.73
C PHE A 148 -21.86 -12.47 -2.01
N GLU A 149 -23.09 -11.99 -2.09
CA GLU A 149 -23.98 -12.10 -3.25
C GLU A 149 -24.81 -10.82 -3.40
N TYR A 150 -24.91 -10.29 -4.62
CA TYR A 150 -25.89 -9.25 -4.98
C TYR A 150 -26.39 -9.45 -6.43
N LYS A 151 -27.47 -8.76 -6.80
CA LYS A 151 -27.95 -8.69 -8.19
C LYS A 151 -27.61 -7.35 -8.79
N ASP A 152 -27.03 -7.35 -9.99
CA ASP A 152 -26.79 -6.12 -10.74
C ASP A 152 -28.07 -5.63 -11.45
N LYS A 153 -27.99 -4.48 -12.15
CA LYS A 153 -29.13 -3.89 -12.86
C LYS A 153 -29.69 -4.75 -13.98
N THR A 154 -28.91 -5.71 -14.49
CA THR A 154 -29.34 -6.66 -15.53
C THR A 154 -30.00 -7.91 -14.94
N GLY A 155 -30.07 -8.00 -13.61
CA GLY A 155 -30.57 -9.17 -12.88
C GLY A 155 -29.54 -10.28 -12.74
N LYS A 156 -28.29 -10.06 -13.18
CA LYS A 156 -27.21 -11.03 -13.04
C LYS A 156 -26.80 -11.14 -11.58
N VAL A 157 -26.71 -12.36 -11.07
CA VAL A 157 -26.20 -12.64 -9.72
C VAL A 157 -24.67 -12.55 -9.75
N ILE A 158 -24.14 -11.70 -8.89
CA ILE A 158 -22.70 -11.50 -8.70
C ILE A 158 -22.33 -12.04 -7.32
N THR A 159 -21.37 -12.96 -7.29
CA THR A 159 -20.85 -13.56 -6.07
C THR A 159 -19.36 -13.36 -5.93
N GLY A 160 -18.84 -13.40 -4.70
CA GLY A 160 -17.40 -13.44 -4.49
C GLY A 160 -17.03 -13.81 -3.06
N THR A 161 -15.73 -14.01 -2.83
CA THR A 161 -15.17 -14.32 -1.52
C THR A 161 -14.06 -13.33 -1.17
N ARG A 162 -13.92 -13.00 0.11
CA ARG A 162 -12.90 -12.12 0.68
C ARG A 162 -12.24 -12.80 1.87
N GLY A 163 -10.91 -12.67 1.92
CA GLY A 163 -10.09 -13.12 3.04
C GLY A 163 -9.98 -12.04 4.11
N ALA A 164 -8.78 -11.84 4.65
CA ALA A 164 -8.48 -10.76 5.59
C ALA A 164 -8.75 -9.38 4.98
N SER A 165 -9.24 -8.44 5.80
CA SER A 165 -9.59 -7.06 5.42
C SER A 165 -10.55 -6.99 4.21
N PRO A 166 -11.78 -7.52 4.35
CA PRO A 166 -12.71 -7.56 3.24
C PRO A 166 -13.10 -6.18 2.73
N ARG A 167 -13.11 -6.05 1.40
CA ARG A 167 -13.68 -4.92 0.65
C ARG A 167 -14.49 -5.47 -0.51
N ILE A 168 -15.71 -4.99 -0.66
CA ILE A 168 -16.63 -5.38 -1.73
C ILE A 168 -16.94 -4.13 -2.54
N PHE A 169 -16.63 -4.15 -3.82
CA PHE A 169 -17.08 -3.15 -4.78
C PHE A 169 -18.18 -3.78 -5.64
N ALA A 170 -19.39 -3.26 -5.53
CA ALA A 170 -20.54 -3.68 -6.33
C ALA A 170 -20.86 -2.58 -7.35
N ALA A 171 -20.91 -2.95 -8.63
CA ALA A 171 -21.07 -2.02 -9.73
C ALA A 171 -22.32 -2.35 -10.55
N ASN A 172 -22.59 -1.52 -11.57
CA ASN A 172 -23.67 -1.76 -12.51
C ASN A 172 -25.05 -1.86 -11.82
N LEU A 173 -25.30 -0.99 -10.84
CA LEU A 173 -26.54 -0.97 -10.05
C LEU A 173 -27.54 0.08 -10.59
N ASN A 174 -28.82 -0.05 -10.20
CA ASN A 174 -29.87 0.89 -10.61
C ASN A 174 -29.93 2.11 -9.66
N PRO A 175 -29.83 3.35 -10.17
CA PRO A 175 -30.03 4.56 -9.38
C PRO A 175 -31.35 4.59 -8.62
N GLY A 176 -31.32 5.06 -7.37
CA GLY A 176 -32.50 5.18 -6.50
C GLY A 176 -33.08 3.85 -6.00
N SER A 177 -32.50 2.70 -6.36
CA SER A 177 -32.98 1.39 -5.92
C SER A 177 -32.35 0.96 -4.60
N THR A 178 -33.03 0.07 -3.88
CA THR A 178 -32.45 -0.65 -2.74
C THR A 178 -31.85 -1.96 -3.21
N VAL A 179 -30.57 -2.14 -2.93
CA VAL A 179 -29.81 -3.36 -3.26
C VAL A 179 -29.67 -4.21 -2.01
N ALA A 180 -30.17 -5.45 -2.07
CA ALA A 180 -29.97 -6.45 -1.04
C ALA A 180 -28.62 -7.15 -1.25
N MET A 181 -27.63 -6.83 -0.41
CA MET A 181 -26.34 -7.49 -0.36
C MET A 181 -26.38 -8.60 0.69
N LYS A 182 -26.32 -9.86 0.25
CA LYS A 182 -26.19 -11.00 1.17
C LYS A 182 -24.74 -11.23 1.51
N LEU A 183 -24.45 -11.34 2.79
CA LEU A 183 -23.13 -11.59 3.36
C LEU A 183 -23.19 -12.89 4.16
N ALA A 184 -22.21 -13.77 3.94
CA ALA A 184 -22.04 -15.01 4.67
C ALA A 184 -20.62 -15.07 5.22
N TYR A 185 -20.48 -14.83 6.52
CA TYR A 185 -19.22 -14.77 7.24
C TYR A 185 -18.89 -16.15 7.79
N ASN A 186 -17.70 -16.66 7.44
CA ASN A 186 -17.14 -17.85 8.03
C ASN A 186 -16.30 -17.45 9.26
N VAL A 187 -16.75 -17.87 10.44
CA VAL A 187 -16.14 -17.50 11.73
C VAL A 187 -15.99 -18.71 12.64
N VAL A 188 -15.02 -18.65 13.54
CA VAL A 188 -14.86 -19.61 14.65
C VAL A 188 -15.22 -18.90 15.96
N PRO A 189 -16.38 -19.19 16.57
CA PRO A 189 -16.78 -18.60 17.85
C PRO A 189 -15.81 -18.94 18.97
N LYS A 190 -15.80 -18.10 20.00
CA LYS A 190 -15.00 -18.28 21.22
C LYS A 190 -15.88 -18.33 22.45
N ILE A 191 -15.59 -19.29 23.33
CA ILE A 191 -16.20 -19.40 24.66
C ILE A 191 -15.06 -19.27 25.69
N GLY A 192 -15.18 -18.31 26.61
CA GLY A 192 -14.11 -18.03 27.58
C GLY A 192 -12.76 -17.67 26.93
N GLY A 193 -12.79 -17.07 25.73
CA GLY A 193 -11.61 -16.72 24.95
C GLY A 193 -10.98 -17.86 24.13
N GLN A 194 -11.48 -19.10 24.25
CA GLN A 194 -11.00 -20.24 23.47
C GLN A 194 -11.93 -20.53 22.29
N GLU A 195 -11.35 -20.80 21.12
CA GLU A 195 -12.09 -21.19 19.92
C GLU A 195 -12.83 -22.52 20.14
N ILE A 196 -14.09 -22.58 19.69
CA ILE A 196 -14.81 -23.85 19.58
C ILE A 196 -14.23 -24.69 18.43
N ALA A 197 -14.52 -25.99 18.42
CA ALA A 197 -13.99 -26.94 17.44
C ALA A 197 -14.48 -26.71 16.01
N ASP A 198 -15.62 -26.02 15.83
CA ASP A 198 -16.30 -25.88 14.54
C ASP A 198 -16.24 -24.44 14.02
N SER A 199 -16.11 -24.31 12.70
CA SER A 199 -16.37 -23.05 12.00
C SER A 199 -17.86 -22.98 11.66
N ILE A 200 -18.46 -21.81 11.81
CA ILE A 200 -19.87 -21.56 11.50
C ILE A 200 -19.99 -20.52 10.39
N THR A 201 -21.10 -20.59 9.66
CA THR A 201 -21.47 -19.54 8.69
C THR A 201 -22.55 -18.66 9.31
N TYR A 202 -22.21 -17.42 9.60
CA TYR A 202 -23.17 -16.39 10.01
C TYR A 202 -23.63 -15.61 8.79
N THR A 203 -24.93 -15.56 8.53
CA THR A 203 -25.49 -14.86 7.36
C THR A 203 -26.21 -13.59 7.74
N GLN A 204 -25.97 -12.52 7.00
CA GLN A 204 -26.62 -11.22 7.15
C GLN A 204 -27.02 -10.70 5.77
N THR A 205 -28.15 -9.98 5.68
CA THR A 205 -28.48 -9.19 4.50
C THR A 205 -28.39 -7.71 4.85
N LEU A 206 -27.68 -6.95 4.01
CA LEU A 206 -27.61 -5.50 4.09
C LEU A 206 -28.45 -4.91 2.96
N ASP A 207 -29.51 -4.19 3.33
CA ASP A 207 -30.34 -3.46 2.38
C ASP A 207 -29.81 -2.04 2.24
N ILE A 208 -29.26 -1.72 1.07
CA ILE A 208 -28.55 -0.47 0.81
C ILE A 208 -29.31 0.33 -0.23
N THR A 209 -29.87 1.47 0.16
CA THR A 209 -30.55 2.38 -0.76
C THR A 209 -29.53 3.26 -1.47
N LEU A 210 -29.49 3.16 -2.80
CA LEU A 210 -28.60 3.95 -3.63
C LEU A 210 -29.17 5.36 -3.85
N PRO A 211 -28.31 6.39 -3.96
CA PRO A 211 -28.75 7.71 -4.36
C PRO A 211 -29.35 7.71 -5.77
N THR A 212 -30.16 8.74 -6.09
CA THR A 212 -30.70 8.93 -7.44
C THR A 212 -29.63 9.48 -8.39
N GLY A 213 -29.82 9.33 -9.70
CA GLY A 213 -28.86 9.81 -10.71
C GLY A 213 -28.56 11.32 -10.63
N GLU A 214 -29.52 12.10 -10.13
CA GLU A 214 -29.43 13.56 -9.92
C GLU A 214 -28.72 13.95 -8.62
N THR A 215 -28.52 13.00 -7.70
CA THR A 215 -27.85 13.29 -6.42
C THR A 215 -26.41 13.75 -6.69
N THR A 216 -26.06 14.93 -6.21
CA THR A 216 -24.73 15.49 -6.38
C THR A 216 -23.74 14.89 -5.38
N PHE A 217 -22.46 14.82 -5.79
CA PHE A 217 -21.35 14.42 -4.93
C PHE A 217 -20.26 15.49 -4.96
N ASN A 218 -19.43 15.52 -3.91
CA ASN A 218 -18.31 16.45 -3.79
C ASN A 218 -16.99 15.71 -4.05
N PRO A 219 -16.40 15.84 -5.25
CA PRO A 219 -15.16 15.16 -5.58
C PRO A 219 -13.96 15.74 -4.82
N THR A 220 -13.04 14.87 -4.44
CA THR A 220 -11.73 15.26 -3.90
C THR A 220 -10.82 15.79 -5.00
N GLU A 221 -10.90 15.22 -6.21
CA GLU A 221 -10.11 15.55 -7.39
C GLU A 221 -10.82 16.58 -8.30
N ARG A 222 -11.55 17.53 -7.70
CA ARG A 222 -12.44 18.47 -8.42
C ARG A 222 -11.78 19.15 -9.62
N ASP A 223 -10.62 19.77 -9.43
CA ASP A 223 -9.93 20.52 -10.50
C ASP A 223 -9.54 19.63 -11.69
N ILE A 224 -9.17 18.38 -11.41
CA ILE A 224 -8.84 17.39 -12.43
C ILE A 224 -10.11 17.02 -13.21
N LEU A 225 -11.22 16.77 -12.52
CA LEU A 225 -12.49 16.41 -13.17
C LEU A 225 -13.07 17.57 -13.99
N VAL A 226 -12.97 18.81 -13.50
CA VAL A 226 -13.37 20.01 -14.26
C VAL A 226 -12.54 20.14 -15.54
N ALA A 227 -11.22 19.93 -15.46
CA ALA A 227 -10.36 19.94 -16.65
C ALA A 227 -10.78 18.87 -17.67
N ASN A 228 -11.27 17.71 -17.21
CA ASN A 228 -11.85 16.67 -18.08
C ASN A 228 -13.24 17.02 -18.64
N GLY A 229 -13.73 18.25 -18.46
CA GLY A 229 -14.99 18.75 -18.99
C GLY A 229 -16.21 18.46 -18.11
N ILE A 230 -16.02 17.98 -16.87
CA ILE A 230 -17.12 17.66 -15.97
C ILE A 230 -17.48 18.91 -15.16
N THR A 231 -18.64 19.50 -15.45
CA THR A 231 -19.09 20.75 -14.82
C THR A 231 -20.11 20.51 -13.69
N THR A 232 -20.79 19.36 -13.70
CA THR A 232 -21.76 18.96 -12.67
C THR A 232 -21.41 17.56 -12.17
N PHE A 233 -21.32 17.41 -10.85
CA PHE A 233 -20.89 16.18 -10.19
C PHE A 233 -22.10 15.37 -9.73
N ASN A 234 -22.73 14.66 -10.66
CA ASN A 234 -23.78 13.69 -10.39
C ASN A 234 -23.57 12.45 -11.28
N ALA A 235 -24.28 11.36 -10.99
CA ALA A 235 -24.05 10.11 -11.73
C ALA A 235 -24.57 10.15 -13.16
N ASN A 236 -25.56 10.99 -13.47
CA ASN A 236 -26.06 11.15 -14.83
C ASN A 236 -24.98 11.71 -15.77
N VAL A 237 -24.25 12.74 -15.31
CA VAL A 237 -23.10 13.27 -16.05
C VAL A 237 -21.95 12.26 -16.08
N ALA A 238 -21.62 11.66 -14.93
CA ALA A 238 -20.52 10.69 -14.83
C ALA A 238 -20.72 9.45 -15.74
N ALA A 239 -21.98 9.02 -15.95
CA ALA A 239 -22.31 7.89 -16.81
C ALA A 239 -21.92 8.11 -18.28
N GLY A 240 -21.89 9.37 -18.74
CA GLY A 240 -21.46 9.74 -20.09
C GLY A 240 -19.95 9.70 -20.30
N ILE A 241 -19.16 9.68 -19.22
CA ILE A 241 -17.70 9.75 -19.29
C ILE A 241 -17.11 8.36 -19.55
N LYS A 242 -16.31 8.26 -20.62
CA LYS A 242 -15.62 7.03 -21.03
C LYS A 242 -14.11 7.06 -20.84
N LYS A 243 -13.53 8.26 -20.78
CA LYS A 243 -12.11 8.49 -20.61
C LYS A 243 -11.89 9.58 -19.58
N LEU A 244 -10.91 9.37 -18.70
CA LEU A 244 -10.40 10.39 -17.79
C LEU A 244 -8.89 10.48 -17.91
N THR A 245 -8.38 11.71 -17.87
CA THR A 245 -6.96 12.01 -17.82
C THR A 245 -6.63 12.53 -16.43
N PHE A 246 -5.57 12.01 -15.82
CA PHE A 246 -5.06 12.46 -14.53
C PHE A 246 -3.63 12.96 -14.71
N PRO A 247 -3.26 14.09 -14.09
CA PRO A 247 -1.89 14.57 -14.12
C PRO A 247 -0.97 13.67 -13.30
N ILE A 248 0.32 13.70 -13.63
CA ILE A 248 1.36 13.00 -12.86
C ILE A 248 1.59 13.55 -11.45
N HIS A 249 0.87 14.60 -11.05
CA HIS A 249 0.87 15.11 -9.67
C HIS A 249 -0.42 14.78 -8.90
N THR A 250 -1.22 13.84 -9.40
CA THR A 250 -2.42 13.44 -8.67
C THR A 250 -2.04 12.71 -7.37
N ASN A 251 -2.74 13.06 -6.29
CA ASN A 251 -2.56 12.43 -4.98
C ASN A 251 -3.48 11.22 -4.77
N SER A 252 -4.51 11.10 -5.62
CA SER A 252 -5.58 10.13 -5.46
C SER A 252 -6.28 9.85 -6.78
N LEU A 253 -6.91 8.67 -6.84
CA LEU A 253 -7.76 8.19 -7.91
C LEU A 253 -9.10 7.69 -7.32
N GLN A 254 -9.47 8.15 -6.12
CA GLN A 254 -10.64 7.66 -5.39
C GLN A 254 -11.95 8.05 -6.05
N ASP A 255 -12.06 9.23 -6.67
CA ASP A 255 -13.31 9.67 -7.29
C ASP A 255 -13.69 8.83 -8.51
N LEU A 256 -12.78 7.99 -9.04
CA LEU A 256 -13.12 6.97 -10.04
C LEU A 256 -14.30 6.08 -9.60
N PHE A 257 -14.53 5.96 -8.28
CA PHE A 257 -15.72 5.33 -7.71
C PHE A 257 -17.04 5.82 -8.34
N TYR A 258 -17.14 7.10 -8.69
CA TYR A 258 -18.34 7.69 -9.29
C TYR A 258 -18.47 7.41 -10.80
N PHE A 259 -17.40 6.94 -11.45
CA PHE A 259 -17.30 6.82 -12.90
C PHE A 259 -17.27 5.36 -13.36
N SER A 260 -18.34 4.61 -13.05
CA SER A 260 -18.50 3.18 -13.38
C SER A 260 -18.50 2.84 -14.88
N ASN A 261 -18.47 3.84 -15.76
CA ASN A 261 -18.47 3.69 -17.21
C ASN A 261 -17.14 4.07 -17.87
N VAL A 262 -16.13 4.48 -17.09
CA VAL A 262 -14.81 4.86 -17.62
C VAL A 262 -14.05 3.61 -18.03
N THR A 263 -13.78 3.50 -19.33
CA THR A 263 -13.08 2.37 -19.94
C THR A 263 -11.62 2.66 -20.22
N GLU A 264 -11.22 3.93 -20.28
CA GLU A 264 -9.85 4.36 -20.53
C GLU A 264 -9.37 5.37 -19.48
N LEU A 265 -8.18 5.15 -18.95
CA LEU A 265 -7.47 6.12 -18.13
C LEU A 265 -6.17 6.56 -18.81
N ASP A 266 -5.92 7.86 -18.82
CA ASP A 266 -4.62 8.42 -19.16
C ASP A 266 -3.98 9.00 -17.90
N LEU A 267 -3.00 8.28 -17.35
CA LEU A 267 -2.29 8.68 -16.13
C LEU A 267 -0.99 9.45 -16.43
N THR A 268 -0.85 9.96 -17.66
CA THR A 268 0.33 10.70 -18.12
C THR A 268 0.16 12.21 -18.04
N GLY A 269 -1.06 12.69 -17.74
CA GLY A 269 -1.47 14.09 -17.89
C GLY A 269 -1.90 14.45 -19.31
N GLY A 270 -1.53 13.66 -20.31
CA GLY A 270 -1.85 13.90 -21.71
C GLY A 270 -1.49 15.32 -22.17
N GLU A 271 -2.30 15.87 -23.07
CA GLU A 271 -2.23 17.28 -23.46
C GLU A 271 -3.10 18.17 -22.55
N LEU A 272 -3.82 17.58 -21.59
CA LEU A 272 -4.79 18.28 -20.75
C LEU A 272 -4.13 18.99 -19.56
N PHE A 273 -3.06 18.40 -19.01
CA PHE A 273 -2.40 18.93 -17.84
C PHE A 273 -0.95 19.29 -18.12
N ASN A 274 -0.63 20.57 -17.94
CA ASN A 274 0.74 21.03 -17.85
C ASN A 274 1.32 20.71 -16.46
N LEU A 275 2.66 20.69 -16.40
CA LEU A 275 3.37 20.67 -15.13
C LEU A 275 3.00 21.89 -14.29
N LYS A 276 3.09 21.75 -12.97
CA LYS A 276 2.89 22.85 -12.03
C LYS A 276 4.06 23.83 -12.12
N THR A 277 3.88 24.99 -11.53
CA THR A 277 4.91 26.02 -11.40
C THR A 277 5.29 26.22 -9.94
N LEU A 278 6.48 26.79 -9.72
CA LEU A 278 6.95 27.26 -8.43
C LEU A 278 7.37 28.72 -8.59
N ASP A 279 6.71 29.63 -7.89
CA ASP A 279 7.11 31.03 -7.87
C ASP A 279 8.20 31.26 -6.83
N TYR A 280 9.37 31.68 -7.31
CA TYR A 280 10.51 32.03 -6.49
C TYR A 280 10.57 33.55 -6.34
N ASN A 281 10.51 34.06 -5.11
CA ASN A 281 10.67 35.48 -4.80
C ASN A 281 11.47 35.65 -3.50
N ARG A 282 12.79 35.56 -3.58
CA ARG A 282 13.70 35.64 -2.43
C ARG A 282 15.04 36.23 -2.85
N ASN A 283 15.74 36.90 -1.92
CA ASN A 283 17.10 37.44 -2.14
C ASN A 283 17.25 38.32 -3.40
N GLY A 284 16.18 39.04 -3.79
CA GLY A 284 16.16 39.88 -4.99
C GLY A 284 15.98 39.13 -6.32
N VAL A 285 15.81 37.80 -6.28
CA VAL A 285 15.50 36.99 -7.47
C VAL A 285 14.00 36.70 -7.49
N VAL A 286 13.35 37.08 -8.60
CA VAL A 286 11.92 36.83 -8.86
C VAL A 286 11.79 36.05 -10.16
N LYS A 287 11.32 34.79 -10.08
CA LYS A 287 11.24 33.88 -11.23
C LYS A 287 10.16 32.81 -11.04
N THR A 288 9.44 32.49 -12.09
CA THR A 288 8.53 31.33 -12.12
C THR A 288 9.28 30.13 -12.71
N ILE A 289 9.29 29.03 -11.96
CA ILE A 289 9.99 27.79 -12.30
C ILE A 289 9.01 26.72 -12.72
N GLY A 290 9.36 25.95 -13.76
CA GLY A 290 8.57 24.83 -14.24
C GLY A 290 7.47 25.25 -15.21
N GLY A 291 6.33 24.56 -15.15
CA GLY A 291 5.30 24.65 -16.18
C GLY A 291 5.65 23.89 -17.47
N GLY A 292 4.78 24.04 -18.47
CA GLY A 292 4.91 23.38 -19.78
C GLY A 292 4.54 21.89 -19.75
N LYS A 293 4.90 21.18 -20.83
CA LYS A 293 4.59 19.76 -21.00
C LYS A 293 5.41 18.89 -20.05
N PHE A 294 4.86 17.70 -19.74
CA PHE A 294 5.54 16.66 -18.97
C PHE A 294 6.96 16.39 -19.49
N GLN A 295 7.89 16.18 -18.56
CA GLN A 295 9.28 15.81 -18.85
C GLN A 295 9.58 14.41 -18.28
N PRO A 296 10.15 13.47 -19.07
CA PRO A 296 10.39 12.09 -18.64
C PRO A 296 11.20 11.92 -17.34
N PHE A 297 12.14 12.83 -17.08
CA PHE A 297 12.95 12.81 -15.85
C PHE A 297 12.17 13.22 -14.58
N ILE A 298 10.89 13.56 -14.70
CA ILE A 298 10.03 13.99 -13.60
C ILE A 298 9.09 12.84 -13.18
N ARG A 299 8.89 12.70 -11.88
CA ARG A 299 7.82 11.87 -11.29
C ARG A 299 7.15 12.60 -10.14
N HIS A 300 6.00 12.11 -9.69
CA HIS A 300 5.33 12.60 -8.50
C HIS A 300 6.27 12.53 -7.28
N VAL A 301 6.17 13.54 -6.40
CA VAL A 301 6.98 13.64 -5.19
C VAL A 301 6.90 12.37 -4.35
N SER A 302 5.72 11.79 -4.18
CA SER A 302 5.52 10.55 -3.42
C SER A 302 4.68 9.54 -4.19
N ALA A 303 4.79 8.26 -3.83
CA ALA A 303 3.89 7.27 -4.41
C ALA A 303 2.44 7.53 -3.96
N ILE A 304 1.47 7.31 -4.85
CA ILE A 304 0.06 7.25 -4.45
C ILE A 304 -0.13 6.01 -3.57
N SER A 305 -0.81 6.15 -2.43
CA SER A 305 -1.07 5.02 -1.54
C SER A 305 -2.01 4.00 -2.20
N ASN A 306 -1.90 2.74 -1.83
CA ASN A 306 -2.80 1.69 -2.34
C ASN A 306 -4.27 2.02 -2.08
N ALA A 307 -4.58 2.62 -0.92
CA ALA A 307 -5.93 3.08 -0.60
C ALA A 307 -6.44 4.15 -1.58
N ASN A 308 -5.57 5.09 -1.97
CA ASN A 308 -5.89 6.14 -2.92
C ASN A 308 -6.00 5.65 -4.37
N ALA A 309 -5.38 4.51 -4.70
CA ALA A 309 -5.51 3.85 -6.00
C ALA A 309 -6.62 2.78 -6.02
N GLN A 310 -7.27 2.49 -4.89
CA GLN A 310 -8.14 1.32 -4.75
C GLN A 310 -9.34 1.33 -5.68
N ALA A 311 -9.97 2.48 -5.91
CA ALA A 311 -11.11 2.58 -6.84
C ALA A 311 -10.72 2.20 -8.27
N MET A 312 -9.50 2.55 -8.72
CA MET A 312 -8.98 2.12 -10.01
C MET A 312 -8.82 0.59 -10.07
N LEU A 313 -8.28 -0.03 -9.01
CA LEU A 313 -8.13 -1.48 -8.94
C LEU A 313 -9.47 -2.19 -8.94
N ASP A 314 -10.46 -1.68 -8.19
CA ASP A 314 -11.81 -2.23 -8.13
C ASP A 314 -12.44 -2.24 -9.55
N LEU A 315 -12.27 -1.16 -10.33
CA LEU A 315 -12.76 -1.07 -11.71
C LEU A 315 -11.99 -1.96 -12.70
N LEU A 316 -10.68 -2.16 -12.50
CA LEU A 316 -9.84 -3.07 -13.29
C LEU A 316 -10.22 -4.54 -13.05
N ASP A 317 -10.43 -4.93 -11.79
CA ASP A 317 -10.82 -6.29 -11.40
C ASP A 317 -12.21 -6.65 -11.94
N LEU A 318 -13.11 -5.67 -12.05
CA LEU A 318 -14.40 -5.83 -12.71
C LEU A 318 -14.35 -5.81 -14.24
N GLY A 319 -13.19 -5.53 -14.85
CA GLY A 319 -13.03 -5.43 -16.30
C GLY A 319 -13.74 -4.22 -16.92
N ILE A 320 -14.04 -3.19 -16.12
CA ILE A 320 -14.63 -1.93 -16.57
C ILE A 320 -13.56 -1.10 -17.28
N ILE A 321 -12.43 -0.86 -16.61
CA ILE A 321 -11.26 -0.23 -17.24
C ILE A 321 -10.59 -1.27 -18.13
N LYS A 322 -10.44 -0.91 -19.41
CA LYS A 322 -9.86 -1.76 -20.45
C LYS A 322 -8.52 -1.25 -20.95
N LYS A 323 -8.21 0.02 -20.70
CA LYS A 323 -6.97 0.65 -21.13
C LYS A 323 -6.48 1.66 -20.08
N ILE A 324 -5.20 1.58 -19.74
CA ILE A 324 -4.50 2.56 -18.91
C ILE A 324 -3.22 2.97 -19.64
N LYS A 325 -3.05 4.25 -19.93
CA LYS A 325 -1.78 4.80 -20.38
C LYS A 325 -0.97 5.27 -19.18
N TYR A 326 0.25 4.77 -19.03
CA TYR A 326 1.06 5.02 -17.83
C TYR A 326 2.54 5.20 -18.17
N ILE A 327 3.20 6.14 -17.49
CA ILE A 327 4.65 6.34 -17.57
C ILE A 327 5.29 5.60 -16.39
N PRO A 328 6.25 4.67 -16.63
CA PRO A 328 6.92 3.94 -15.55
C PRO A 328 7.45 4.86 -14.45
N ASN A 329 7.21 4.47 -13.19
CA ASN A 329 7.59 5.17 -11.97
C ASN A 329 6.98 6.57 -11.79
N SER A 330 6.05 7.03 -12.63
CA SER A 330 5.54 8.41 -12.55
C SER A 330 4.72 8.68 -11.28
N LEU A 331 3.78 7.78 -10.96
CA LEU A 331 2.89 7.89 -9.79
C LEU A 331 3.27 6.91 -8.66
N GLY A 332 4.25 6.02 -8.89
CA GLY A 332 4.69 5.02 -7.92
C GLY A 332 3.68 3.91 -7.66
N ILE A 333 2.87 3.55 -8.65
CA ILE A 333 1.85 2.48 -8.58
C ILE A 333 2.16 1.32 -9.53
N ASP A 334 3.40 1.25 -10.01
CA ASP A 334 3.87 0.26 -10.99
C ASP A 334 3.56 -1.17 -10.56
N GLU A 335 3.76 -1.50 -9.29
CA GLU A 335 3.46 -2.84 -8.74
C GLU A 335 1.98 -3.23 -8.80
N LEU A 336 1.09 -2.24 -8.72
CA LEU A 336 -0.35 -2.45 -8.82
C LEU A 336 -0.75 -2.69 -10.28
N LEU A 337 -0.15 -1.95 -11.21
CA LEU A 337 -0.44 -2.03 -12.64
C LEU A 337 0.16 -3.27 -13.31
N LYS A 338 1.34 -3.72 -12.87
CA LYS A 338 2.00 -4.95 -13.40
C LYS A 338 1.11 -6.19 -13.38
N ARG A 339 0.16 -6.28 -12.44
CA ARG A 339 -0.79 -7.40 -12.32
C ARG A 339 -1.74 -7.52 -13.53
N TYR A 340 -1.80 -6.49 -14.36
CA TYR A 340 -2.69 -6.41 -15.53
C TYR A 340 -1.92 -6.38 -16.85
N GLU A 341 -0.60 -6.56 -16.82
CA GLU A 341 0.26 -6.55 -18.01
C GLU A 341 -0.09 -7.68 -18.98
N ASP A 342 -0.28 -8.90 -18.48
CA ASP A 342 -0.68 -10.07 -19.28
C ASP A 342 -2.06 -9.90 -19.95
N LYS A 343 -2.88 -8.97 -19.45
CA LYS A 343 -4.21 -8.66 -20.01
C LYS A 343 -4.15 -7.58 -21.10
N ASN A 344 -2.96 -7.05 -21.41
CA ASN A 344 -2.75 -5.94 -22.34
C ASN A 344 -3.60 -4.69 -22.02
N ILE A 345 -3.90 -4.47 -20.73
CA ILE A 345 -4.68 -3.31 -20.27
C ILE A 345 -3.78 -2.09 -20.12
N VAL A 346 -2.51 -2.28 -19.75
CA VAL A 346 -1.57 -1.19 -19.46
C VAL A 346 -0.69 -0.90 -20.68
N GLU A 347 -0.85 0.29 -21.25
CA GLU A 347 0.06 0.87 -22.24
C GLU A 347 1.19 1.60 -21.51
N TRP A 348 2.33 0.92 -21.36
CA TRP A 348 3.54 1.51 -20.80
C TRP A 348 4.19 2.47 -21.81
N VAL A 349 4.21 3.76 -21.49
CA VAL A 349 4.93 4.76 -22.28
C VAL A 349 6.42 4.51 -22.13
N THR A 350 7.11 4.25 -23.24
CA THR A 350 8.56 4.05 -23.23
C THR A 350 9.26 5.42 -23.10
N PRO A 351 9.95 5.69 -21.98
CA PRO A 351 10.70 6.93 -21.83
C PRO A 351 11.96 6.92 -22.72
N PRO A 352 12.39 8.06 -23.28
CA PRO A 352 13.62 8.15 -24.07
C PRO A 352 14.84 7.82 -23.22
N ASP A 353 15.94 7.39 -23.86
CA ASP A 353 17.18 7.04 -23.15
C ASP A 353 17.82 8.23 -22.45
N GLU A 354 17.67 9.42 -23.04
CA GLU A 354 18.11 10.68 -22.46
C GLU A 354 16.99 11.72 -22.49
N SER A 355 16.98 12.62 -21.49
CA SER A 355 16.01 13.70 -21.38
C SER A 355 16.71 15.00 -20.98
N LEU A 356 16.74 15.97 -21.89
CA LEU A 356 17.35 17.29 -21.67
C LEU A 356 16.52 18.07 -20.63
N ILE A 357 17.20 18.73 -19.69
CA ILE A 357 16.56 19.63 -18.73
C ILE A 357 16.27 20.97 -19.44
N PRO A 358 14.99 21.39 -19.56
CA PRO A 358 14.67 22.67 -20.15
C PRO A 358 15.03 23.84 -19.22
N MET A 359 15.34 25.01 -19.79
CA MET A 359 15.88 26.15 -19.04
C MET A 359 14.86 26.83 -18.10
N ASN A 360 13.57 26.54 -18.22
CA ASN A 360 12.54 27.01 -17.28
C ASN A 360 12.64 26.35 -15.88
N PHE A 361 13.49 25.35 -15.69
CA PHE A 361 13.79 24.75 -14.39
C PHE A 361 15.00 25.39 -13.69
N PHE A 362 15.59 26.43 -14.28
CA PHE A 362 16.83 27.03 -13.79
C PHE A 362 16.60 28.24 -12.89
N LEU A 363 17.37 28.34 -11.81
CA LEU A 363 17.44 29.46 -10.88
C LEU A 363 18.86 30.03 -10.82
N ASP A 364 18.95 31.35 -10.83
CA ASP A 364 20.18 32.13 -10.94
C ASP A 364 20.23 33.37 -10.05
N GLY A 365 21.44 33.83 -9.74
CA GLY A 365 21.68 34.97 -8.85
C GLY A 365 21.93 34.57 -7.40
N LYS A 366 21.45 35.38 -6.44
CA LYS A 366 21.67 35.18 -5.00
C LYS A 366 20.70 34.14 -4.42
N ILE A 367 20.79 32.91 -4.90
CA ILE A 367 19.76 31.89 -4.70
C ILE A 367 19.70 31.32 -3.26
N GLN A 368 20.79 31.38 -2.50
CA GLN A 368 20.83 30.93 -1.09
C GLN A 368 21.21 32.08 -0.16
N ASP A 369 22.40 32.61 -0.37
CA ASP A 369 22.95 33.79 0.31
C ASP A 369 23.94 34.51 -0.61
N ASN A 370 24.64 35.53 -0.08
CA ASN A 370 25.64 36.28 -0.84
C ASN A 370 26.86 35.43 -1.25
N ALA A 371 27.22 34.38 -0.50
CA ALA A 371 28.37 33.54 -0.81
C ALA A 371 28.12 32.69 -2.07
N TRP A 372 26.86 32.47 -2.44
CA TRP A 372 26.47 31.69 -3.61
C TRP A 372 26.38 32.49 -4.91
N ALA A 373 26.61 33.81 -4.85
CA ALA A 373 26.36 34.71 -5.96
C ALA A 373 27.13 34.32 -7.24
N THR A 374 26.39 34.31 -8.34
CA THR A 374 26.86 34.15 -9.71
C THR A 374 26.19 35.20 -10.58
N ASP A 375 26.84 35.54 -11.69
CA ASP A 375 26.22 36.26 -12.79
C ASP A 375 26.04 35.27 -13.95
N ILE A 376 24.80 35.07 -14.39
CA ILE A 376 24.44 34.02 -15.34
C ILE A 376 23.72 34.58 -16.55
N VAL A 377 24.18 34.18 -17.74
CA VAL A 377 23.47 34.41 -18.99
C VAL A 377 22.83 33.10 -19.44
N ASN A 378 21.50 33.07 -19.51
CA ASN A 378 20.70 31.89 -19.85
C ASN A 378 19.54 32.24 -20.81
N PRO A 379 19.53 31.73 -22.06
CA PRO A 379 20.62 31.00 -22.71
C PRO A 379 21.78 31.96 -23.07
N ALA A 380 23.01 31.47 -23.01
CA ALA A 380 24.17 32.23 -23.48
C ALA A 380 24.19 32.31 -25.01
N THR A 381 24.30 33.52 -25.54
CA THR A 381 24.42 33.77 -26.99
C THR A 381 25.86 33.76 -27.48
N ASP A 382 26.82 33.94 -26.56
CA ASP A 382 28.26 33.86 -26.80
C ASP A 382 28.85 32.74 -25.93
N TYR A 383 29.42 31.72 -26.58
CA TYR A 383 30.03 30.57 -25.93
C TYR A 383 31.09 29.93 -26.85
N PRO A 384 32.09 29.21 -26.29
CA PRO A 384 33.12 28.55 -27.09
C PRO A 384 32.55 27.55 -28.09
N ALA A 385 33.07 27.57 -29.32
CA ALA A 385 32.66 26.64 -30.37
C ALA A 385 32.78 25.18 -29.90
N GLY A 386 31.80 24.35 -30.27
CA GLY A 386 31.75 22.95 -29.89
C GLY A 386 30.65 22.20 -30.64
N ALA A 387 30.76 20.88 -30.70
CA ALA A 387 29.76 20.03 -31.33
C ALA A 387 28.56 19.82 -30.39
N ASN A 388 27.34 19.92 -30.94
CA ASN A 388 26.08 19.60 -30.26
C ASN A 388 25.90 20.30 -28.91
N ILE A 389 26.21 21.60 -28.84
CA ILE A 389 25.99 22.44 -27.66
C ILE A 389 24.53 22.89 -27.63
N LEU A 390 23.78 22.44 -26.62
CA LEU A 390 22.37 22.68 -26.40
C LEU A 390 22.17 23.38 -25.06
N ASN A 391 21.31 24.41 -25.04
CA ASN A 391 21.04 25.24 -23.86
C ASN A 391 22.31 25.70 -23.12
N PRO A 392 23.23 26.40 -23.81
CA PRO A 392 24.46 26.89 -23.19
C PRO A 392 24.15 27.92 -22.09
N LEU A 393 24.93 27.87 -21.02
CA LEU A 393 24.91 28.77 -19.88
C LEU A 393 26.31 29.37 -19.74
N LYS A 394 26.39 30.69 -19.54
CA LYS A 394 27.62 31.38 -19.16
C LYS A 394 27.51 31.75 -17.70
N VAL A 395 28.45 31.29 -16.88
CA VAL A 395 28.44 31.48 -15.43
C VAL A 395 29.72 32.20 -15.03
N THR A 396 29.59 33.45 -14.60
CA THR A 396 30.69 34.24 -14.04
C THR A 396 30.62 34.17 -12.51
N LEU A 397 31.70 33.73 -11.88
CA LEU A 397 31.75 33.59 -10.42
C LEU A 397 31.81 34.97 -9.76
N LYS A 398 30.97 35.21 -8.74
CA LYS A 398 30.95 36.47 -7.99
C LYS A 398 31.19 36.30 -6.49
N ALA A 399 31.31 35.07 -5.99
CA ALA A 399 31.57 34.78 -4.59
C ALA A 399 32.26 33.41 -4.39
N SER A 400 32.78 33.15 -3.17
CA SER A 400 33.60 31.97 -2.87
C SER A 400 32.83 30.64 -2.89
N SER A 401 31.50 30.67 -2.79
CA SER A 401 30.62 29.50 -2.89
C SER A 401 29.70 29.59 -4.11
N ALA A 402 30.14 30.28 -5.17
CA ALA A 402 29.39 30.51 -6.40
C ALA A 402 28.69 29.24 -6.90
N SER A 403 27.36 29.31 -6.99
CA SER A 403 26.51 28.17 -7.32
C SER A 403 25.36 28.59 -8.22
N PHE A 404 24.86 27.63 -9.00
CA PHE A 404 23.59 27.77 -9.73
C PHE A 404 22.73 26.53 -9.53
N VAL A 405 21.44 26.66 -9.82
CA VAL A 405 20.45 25.69 -9.34
C VAL A 405 19.47 25.30 -10.44
N PHE A 406 19.18 24.01 -10.53
CA PHE A 406 17.97 23.52 -11.18
C PHE A 406 16.99 23.05 -10.11
N THR A 407 15.73 23.41 -10.22
CA THR A 407 14.70 22.99 -9.26
C THR A 407 13.40 22.63 -9.97
N LEU A 408 12.72 21.60 -9.47
CA LEU A 408 11.36 21.27 -9.87
C LEU A 408 10.34 21.87 -8.88
N PRO A 409 9.09 22.14 -9.33
CA PRO A 409 7.98 22.40 -8.42
C PRO A 409 7.81 21.32 -7.35
N LYS A 410 7.20 21.67 -6.21
CA LYS A 410 7.19 20.83 -5.00
C LYS A 410 6.40 19.54 -5.13
N GLU A 411 5.50 19.48 -6.11
CA GLU A 411 4.72 18.30 -6.45
C GLU A 411 5.56 17.20 -7.11
N TYR A 412 6.83 17.49 -7.44
CA TYR A 412 7.67 16.64 -8.26
C TYR A 412 9.02 16.32 -7.63
N ARG A 413 9.61 15.21 -8.08
CA ARG A 413 11.01 14.84 -7.86
C ARG A 413 11.62 14.23 -9.13
N PHE A 414 12.94 14.08 -9.14
CA PHE A 414 13.63 13.41 -10.24
C PHE A 414 13.28 11.91 -10.28
N ASN A 415 13.06 11.38 -11.49
CA ASN A 415 12.73 9.98 -11.74
C ASN A 415 14.01 9.11 -11.77
N ILE A 416 14.75 9.09 -10.66
CA ILE A 416 16.03 8.35 -10.53
C ILE A 416 15.86 6.83 -10.67
N ALA A 417 14.65 6.32 -10.43
CA ALA A 417 14.32 4.92 -10.69
C ALA A 417 14.45 4.56 -12.18
N THR A 418 14.25 5.53 -13.07
CA THR A 418 14.36 5.37 -14.53
C THR A 418 15.66 5.96 -15.07
N TYR A 419 16.06 7.13 -14.57
CA TYR A 419 17.22 7.90 -15.05
C TYR A 419 18.31 7.98 -13.98
N LYS A 420 19.27 7.05 -14.03
CA LYS A 420 20.30 6.94 -12.99
C LYS A 420 21.45 7.92 -13.15
N TYR A 421 21.59 8.60 -14.29
CA TYR A 421 22.72 9.49 -14.53
C TYR A 421 22.29 10.93 -14.83
N LEU A 422 23.01 11.89 -14.27
CA LEU A 422 23.02 13.29 -14.74
C LEU A 422 24.26 13.48 -15.62
N LYS A 423 24.05 13.92 -16.86
CA LYS A 423 25.13 14.26 -17.80
C LYS A 423 25.06 15.73 -18.18
N PHE A 424 26.20 16.37 -18.34
CA PHE A 424 26.31 17.73 -18.87
C PHE A 424 27.70 17.97 -19.44
N LYS A 425 27.85 19.06 -20.20
CA LYS A 425 29.14 19.55 -20.69
C LYS A 425 29.58 20.76 -19.89
N VAL A 426 30.88 20.87 -19.62
CA VAL A 426 31.51 22.03 -19.00
C VAL A 426 32.70 22.48 -19.82
N TYR A 427 32.88 23.79 -19.95
CA TYR A 427 34.07 24.44 -20.47
C TYR A 427 34.65 25.32 -19.37
N ALA A 428 35.81 24.93 -18.86
CA ALA A 428 36.52 25.66 -17.83
C ALA A 428 37.50 26.68 -18.44
N PRO A 429 37.76 27.79 -17.74
CA PRO A 429 38.75 28.78 -18.18
C PRO A 429 40.17 28.21 -18.15
N ASP A 430 41.13 29.01 -18.64
CA ASP A 430 42.53 28.63 -18.70
C ASP A 430 43.16 28.43 -17.30
N LYS A 431 44.28 27.70 -17.25
CA LYS A 431 44.96 27.33 -15.99
C LYS A 431 45.38 28.55 -15.16
N SER A 432 45.66 29.69 -15.78
CA SER A 432 46.10 30.89 -15.09
C SER A 432 45.01 31.48 -14.18
N LYS A 433 43.74 31.07 -14.34
CA LYS A 433 42.64 31.45 -13.45
C LYS A 433 42.59 30.64 -12.16
N PHE A 434 43.34 29.54 -12.07
CA PHE A 434 43.33 28.61 -10.93
C PHE A 434 44.63 28.63 -10.12
N THR A 435 45.14 29.83 -9.85
CA THR A 435 46.39 30.02 -9.07
C THR A 435 46.11 30.42 -7.62
N GLY A 436 46.99 30.03 -6.71
CA GLY A 436 46.90 30.41 -5.29
C GLY A 436 45.60 29.97 -4.64
N SER A 437 44.91 30.90 -3.97
CA SER A 437 43.62 30.66 -3.30
C SER A 437 42.49 30.26 -4.27
N TYR A 438 42.65 30.49 -5.57
CA TYR A 438 41.65 30.14 -6.59
C TYR A 438 41.86 28.75 -7.22
N SER A 439 42.90 28.01 -6.82
CA SER A 439 43.16 26.64 -7.29
C SER A 439 41.98 25.69 -7.02
N ALA A 440 41.24 25.92 -5.95
CA ALA A 440 40.06 25.15 -5.60
C ALA A 440 38.95 25.22 -6.67
N PHE A 441 38.86 26.31 -7.46
CA PHE A 441 37.80 26.48 -8.46
C PHE A 441 37.92 25.55 -9.66
N GLN A 442 39.02 24.80 -9.84
CA GLN A 442 39.21 23.84 -10.93
C GLN A 442 38.50 22.49 -10.69
N LYS A 443 37.34 22.53 -10.05
CA LYS A 443 36.48 21.38 -9.79
C LYS A 443 35.04 21.81 -9.65
N LEU A 444 34.15 20.86 -9.84
CA LEU A 444 32.73 21.03 -9.56
C LEU A 444 32.38 20.27 -8.30
N TRP A 445 31.30 20.66 -7.63
CA TRP A 445 30.68 19.91 -6.56
C TRP A 445 29.17 19.90 -6.77
N PRO A 446 28.66 18.87 -7.46
CA PRO A 446 27.23 18.65 -7.66
C PRO A 446 26.57 18.16 -6.36
N ARG A 447 25.47 18.80 -5.99
CA ARG A 447 24.71 18.49 -4.77
C ARG A 447 23.24 18.34 -5.11
N PHE A 448 22.57 17.45 -4.42
CA PHE A 448 21.19 17.07 -4.69
C PHE A 448 20.40 17.16 -3.39
N MET A 449 19.22 17.75 -3.47
CA MET A 449 18.38 17.96 -2.30
C MET A 449 16.90 18.03 -2.67
N ASN A 450 16.03 17.85 -1.69
CA ASN A 450 14.59 18.03 -1.85
C ASN A 450 14.15 19.49 -1.66
N TYR A 451 14.95 20.31 -0.98
CA TYR A 451 14.81 21.77 -0.92
C TYR A 451 16.15 22.40 -0.54
N MET A 452 16.28 23.71 -0.76
CA MET A 452 17.39 24.51 -0.22
C MET A 452 16.97 25.28 1.03
N TRP A 453 17.90 25.60 1.92
CA TRP A 453 17.60 26.31 3.17
C TRP A 453 16.85 27.63 2.95
N ALA A 454 17.12 28.32 1.83
CA ALA A 454 16.40 29.52 1.43
C ALA A 454 14.89 29.32 1.24
N PHE A 455 14.39 28.09 1.04
CA PHE A 455 12.98 27.75 0.88
C PHE A 455 12.60 26.43 1.57
N SER A 456 13.04 26.25 2.81
CA SER A 456 12.76 25.04 3.61
C SER A 456 11.29 24.69 3.78
N SER A 457 10.38 25.67 3.68
CA SER A 457 8.93 25.49 3.72
C SER A 457 8.35 24.69 2.55
N GLU A 458 9.11 24.52 1.46
CA GLU A 458 8.63 23.85 0.25
C GLU A 458 8.77 22.32 0.30
N SER A 459 8.96 21.75 1.49
CA SER A 459 9.02 20.30 1.69
C SER A 459 8.57 19.95 3.10
N THR A 460 7.90 18.81 3.24
CA THR A 460 7.49 18.24 4.54
C THR A 460 8.36 17.04 4.96
N PHE A 461 9.35 16.65 4.16
CA PHE A 461 10.16 15.44 4.37
C PHE A 461 11.42 15.67 5.22
N GLY A 462 11.61 16.86 5.81
CA GLY A 462 12.91 17.26 6.34
C GLY A 462 13.96 17.42 5.22
N GLN A 463 15.20 17.82 5.54
CA GLN A 463 16.22 18.00 4.50
C GLN A 463 16.81 16.64 4.09
N GLU A 464 16.61 16.25 2.83
CA GLU A 464 17.18 15.04 2.26
C GLU A 464 18.34 15.41 1.34
N TYR A 465 19.50 15.61 1.96
CA TYR A 465 20.73 16.00 1.28
C TYR A 465 21.48 14.78 0.73
N TRP A 466 22.06 14.93 -0.46
CA TRP A 466 23.03 14.01 -1.02
C TRP A 466 24.03 14.76 -1.89
N ASP A 467 25.28 14.38 -1.83
CA ASP A 467 26.34 14.91 -2.67
C ASP A 467 27.39 13.85 -2.97
N LEU A 468 28.23 14.19 -3.94
CA LEU A 468 29.51 13.52 -4.11
C LEU A 468 30.52 14.11 -3.12
N ASP A 469 31.63 13.39 -2.90
CA ASP A 469 32.81 14.01 -2.29
C ASP A 469 33.14 15.30 -3.05
N ARG A 470 33.48 16.34 -2.30
CA ARG A 470 33.74 17.70 -2.82
C ARG A 470 34.88 17.75 -3.85
N ASN A 471 35.71 16.72 -3.91
CA ASN A 471 36.81 16.58 -4.86
C ASN A 471 36.55 15.50 -5.93
N ALA A 472 35.37 14.87 -5.96
CA ALA A 472 35.05 13.76 -6.86
C ALA A 472 34.97 14.17 -8.34
N THR A 473 34.76 15.45 -8.63
CA THR A 473 34.63 15.97 -10.00
C THR A 473 35.67 17.05 -10.33
N PRO A 474 36.97 16.70 -10.36
CA PRO A 474 38.02 17.62 -10.77
C PRO A 474 38.00 17.83 -12.30
N ILE A 475 38.48 18.98 -12.75
CA ILE A 475 38.69 19.25 -14.17
C ILE A 475 40.21 19.18 -14.42
N PRO A 476 40.73 18.12 -15.06
CA PRO A 476 42.15 18.01 -15.39
C PRO A 476 42.64 19.17 -16.26
N ASP A 477 43.92 19.49 -16.14
CA ASP A 477 44.57 20.54 -16.94
C ASP A 477 44.42 20.30 -18.46
N SER A 478 44.38 19.03 -18.89
CA SER A 478 44.18 18.62 -20.29
C SER A 478 42.81 19.02 -20.86
N ASP A 479 41.83 19.24 -19.98
CA ASP A 479 40.42 19.51 -20.32
C ASP A 479 40.07 20.99 -20.19
N LEU A 480 41.01 21.83 -19.75
CA LEU A 480 40.81 23.28 -19.70
C LEU A 480 40.71 23.86 -21.11
N MET A 481 39.88 24.91 -21.26
CA MET A 481 39.54 25.50 -22.56
C MET A 481 39.01 24.50 -23.60
N LYS A 482 38.36 23.43 -23.13
CA LYS A 482 37.69 22.44 -23.97
C LYS A 482 36.35 22.08 -23.35
N TRP A 483 35.40 21.68 -24.21
CA TRP A 483 34.15 21.09 -23.74
C TRP A 483 34.41 19.67 -23.22
N LYS A 484 34.23 19.48 -21.92
CA LYS A 484 34.34 18.21 -21.22
C LYS A 484 32.95 17.66 -20.89
N ASP A 485 32.71 16.39 -21.17
CA ASP A 485 31.53 15.68 -20.67
C ASP A 485 31.73 15.27 -19.20
N VAL A 486 30.70 15.51 -18.41
CA VAL A 486 30.61 15.12 -17.00
C VAL A 486 29.42 14.18 -16.87
N THR A 487 29.63 13.05 -16.18
CA THR A 487 28.58 12.08 -15.86
C THR A 487 28.60 11.82 -14.36
N ILE A 488 27.43 11.91 -13.73
CA ILE A 488 27.24 11.67 -12.30
C ILE A 488 26.24 10.53 -12.14
N ASP A 489 26.62 9.50 -11.39
CA ASP A 489 25.72 8.42 -10.98
C ASP A 489 24.88 8.85 -9.77
N LEU A 490 23.57 8.85 -9.96
CA LEU A 490 22.56 9.26 -8.99
C LEU A 490 21.92 8.07 -8.27
N SER A 491 22.40 6.84 -8.47
CA SER A 491 21.77 5.62 -7.94
C SER A 491 21.57 5.68 -6.42
N SER A 492 22.50 6.32 -5.69
CA SER A 492 22.42 6.54 -4.24
C SER A 492 21.31 7.52 -3.80
N ALA A 493 20.71 8.26 -4.73
CA ALA A 493 19.61 9.20 -4.48
C ALA A 493 18.22 8.61 -4.78
N LYS A 494 18.13 7.34 -5.21
CA LYS A 494 16.89 6.71 -5.68
C LYS A 494 15.69 6.85 -4.73
N ASP A 495 15.94 6.69 -3.43
CA ASP A 495 14.89 6.69 -2.40
C ASP A 495 14.67 8.08 -1.76
N LYS A 496 15.37 9.10 -2.25
CA LYS A 496 15.22 10.49 -1.79
C LYS A 496 14.17 11.23 -2.63
N HIS A 497 13.59 12.28 -2.07
CA HIS A 497 12.67 13.22 -2.71
C HIS A 497 13.43 14.34 -3.41
N ASN A 498 14.60 14.03 -3.98
CA ASN A 498 15.46 15.03 -4.59
C ASN A 498 14.79 15.65 -5.81
N ARG A 499 14.74 16.99 -5.82
CA ARG A 499 14.13 17.81 -6.88
C ARG A 499 14.95 19.06 -7.19
N VAL A 500 16.02 19.28 -6.45
CA VAL A 500 16.96 20.39 -6.59
C VAL A 500 18.33 19.82 -6.92
N ILE A 501 18.99 20.38 -7.93
CA ILE A 501 20.40 20.16 -8.24
C ILE A 501 21.10 21.49 -8.04
N VAL A 502 22.13 21.51 -7.20
CA VAL A 502 23.03 22.64 -7.04
C VAL A 502 24.37 22.27 -7.65
N ILE A 503 24.85 23.07 -8.59
CA ILE A 503 26.21 22.95 -9.09
C ILE A 503 27.04 24.04 -8.41
N ASN A 504 27.82 23.64 -7.41
CA ASN A 504 28.78 24.51 -6.77
C ASN A 504 30.11 24.45 -7.53
N ILE A 505 30.71 25.61 -7.79
CA ILE A 505 31.99 25.69 -8.49
C ILE A 505 33.08 25.95 -7.45
N GLY A 506 34.05 25.05 -7.37
CA GLY A 506 35.17 25.12 -6.43
C GLY A 506 34.99 24.41 -5.09
N GLY A 507 33.80 23.91 -4.78
CA GLY A 507 33.53 23.16 -3.56
C GLY A 507 33.62 24.02 -2.31
N GLU A 508 33.03 25.22 -2.32
CA GLU A 508 32.99 26.15 -1.17
C GLU A 508 34.33 26.31 -0.42
N PRO A 509 35.41 26.79 -1.08
CA PRO A 509 36.74 26.95 -0.49
C PRO A 509 36.81 27.95 0.69
N GLY A 510 35.76 28.75 0.90
CA GLY A 510 35.73 29.81 1.91
C GLY A 510 36.65 31.01 1.58
N GLY A 511 36.74 31.94 2.51
CA GLY A 511 37.61 33.13 2.39
C GLY A 511 37.06 34.24 1.48
N THR A 512 37.88 35.30 1.34
CA THR A 512 37.57 36.47 0.52
C THR A 512 37.67 36.13 -0.97
N PHE A 513 36.60 36.39 -1.73
CA PHE A 513 36.57 36.18 -3.17
C PHE A 513 36.76 37.52 -3.90
N SER A 514 37.96 37.73 -4.46
CA SER A 514 38.29 38.92 -5.25
C SER A 514 39.36 38.56 -6.29
N PRO A 515 39.00 37.76 -7.32
CA PRO A 515 39.98 37.30 -8.29
C PRO A 515 40.46 38.48 -9.14
N PRO A 516 41.74 38.50 -9.55
CA PRO A 516 42.29 39.59 -10.36
C PRO A 516 41.65 39.70 -11.75
N ALA A 517 40.95 38.66 -12.20
CA ALA A 517 40.13 38.64 -13.39
C ALA A 517 38.92 37.73 -13.16
N ASP A 518 37.82 37.97 -13.89
CA ASP A 518 36.63 37.11 -13.82
C ASP A 518 36.97 35.65 -14.14
N ILE A 519 36.46 34.75 -13.30
CA ILE A 519 36.50 33.30 -13.53
C ILE A 519 35.16 32.93 -14.20
N VAL A 520 35.22 32.54 -15.47
CA VAL A 520 34.04 32.30 -16.30
C VAL A 520 34.00 30.86 -16.76
N TYR A 521 32.88 30.19 -16.47
CA TYR A 521 32.58 28.85 -16.93
C TYR A 521 31.46 28.88 -17.98
N TYR A 522 31.49 27.90 -18.89
CA TYR A 522 30.32 27.58 -19.70
C TYR A 522 29.82 26.19 -19.39
N PHE A 523 28.51 26.02 -19.34
CA PHE A 523 27.86 24.72 -19.18
C PHE A 523 26.86 24.51 -20.30
N ALA A 524 26.60 23.26 -20.67
CA ALA A 524 25.59 22.93 -21.66
C ALA A 524 25.08 21.50 -21.45
N ASN A 525 24.04 21.12 -22.19
CA ASN A 525 23.61 19.73 -22.36
C ASN A 525 23.16 19.02 -21.07
N PHE A 526 22.73 19.73 -20.03
CA PHE A 526 22.18 19.11 -18.82
C PHE A 526 21.05 18.15 -19.18
N ARG A 527 21.25 16.86 -18.94
CA ARG A 527 20.30 15.81 -19.28
C ARG A 527 20.35 14.67 -18.27
N PHE A 528 19.21 14.06 -18.07
CA PHE A 528 19.08 12.78 -17.38
C PHE A 528 19.26 11.64 -18.39
N SER A 529 19.94 10.57 -18.00
CA SER A 529 20.16 9.35 -18.80
C SER A 529 19.81 8.12 -17.97
N LYS A 530 19.26 7.08 -18.61
CA LYS A 530 18.89 5.80 -17.98
C LYS A 530 20.02 5.17 -17.20
#